data_AF-A0A3B3DE56-F1
#
_entry.id   AF-A0A3B3DE56-F1
#
_cell.length_a   1.000
_cell.length_b   1.000
_cell.length_c   1.000
_cell.angle_alpha   90.00
_cell.angle_beta   90.00
_cell.angle_gamma   90.00
#
_symmetry.space_group_name_H-M   'P 1'
#
loop_
_entity.id
_entity.type
_entity.pdbx_description
1 polymer ?
#
loop_
_entity_poly.entity_id
_entity_poly.type
_entity_poly.pdbx_seq_one_letter_code
_entity_poly.pdbx_strand_id
1 'polypeptide(L)'
;MSETANDLDQKSFVNLVLTGKQLLLNGQYQSARNIFTSALEFQPEDKECLIGRSECYLSQGQLQKALKDAELSLKQDKFFPEVTVRVCSPAQSLSSLWA
;
A
#
# COMPACT_ATOMS: atom_id res chain seq x y z
N MET A 1 -17.93 26.47 14.29
CA MET A 1 -16.98 26.92 13.25
C MET A 1 -15.76 26.01 13.31
N SER A 2 -15.89 24.76 12.84
CA SER A 2 -14.79 23.78 12.91
C SER A 2 -14.68 22.93 11.64
N GLU A 3 -15.53 23.16 10.64
CA GLU A 3 -15.67 22.28 9.47
C GLU A 3 -14.67 22.61 8.35
N THR A 4 -14.11 23.82 8.31
CA THR A 4 -13.26 24.27 7.19
C THR A 4 -11.87 23.63 7.14
N ALA A 5 -11.33 23.20 8.28
CA ALA A 5 -9.99 22.60 8.34
C ALA A 5 -9.98 21.16 7.76
N ASN A 6 -11.02 20.38 8.06
CA ASN A 6 -11.10 18.99 7.60
C ASN A 6 -11.45 18.90 6.10
N ASP A 7 -12.27 19.83 5.60
CA ASP A 7 -12.65 19.92 4.19
C ASP A 7 -11.45 20.21 3.25
N LEU A 8 -10.51 21.04 3.71
CA LEU A 8 -9.31 21.38 2.94
C LEU A 8 -8.33 20.21 2.84
N ASP A 9 -8.17 19.48 3.94
CA ASP A 9 -7.30 18.30 3.99
C ASP A 9 -7.87 17.16 3.13
N GLN A 10 -9.20 16.94 3.22
CA GLN A 10 -9.89 15.95 2.41
C GLN A 10 -9.86 16.26 0.91
N LYS A 11 -10.05 17.53 0.50
CA LYS A 11 -9.91 17.93 -0.92
C LYS A 11 -8.50 17.75 -1.44
N SER A 12 -7.49 18.05 -0.62
CA SER A 12 -6.09 17.88 -0.97
C SER A 12 -5.75 16.41 -1.15
N PHE A 13 -6.21 15.54 -0.25
CA PHE A 13 -6.08 14.10 -0.37
C PHE A 13 -6.72 13.58 -1.66
N VAL A 14 -7.98 13.91 -1.93
CA VAL A 14 -8.68 13.46 -3.15
C VAL A 14 -7.94 13.91 -4.41
N ASN A 15 -7.39 15.12 -4.42
CA ASN A 15 -6.61 15.62 -5.55
C ASN A 15 -5.30 14.83 -5.74
N LEU A 16 -4.62 14.45 -4.65
CA LEU A 16 -3.44 13.58 -4.72
C LEU A 16 -3.79 12.22 -5.32
N VAL A 17 -4.89 11.60 -4.88
CA VAL A 17 -5.33 10.29 -5.42
C VAL A 17 -5.63 10.39 -6.92
N LEU A 18 -6.37 11.42 -7.34
CA LEU A 18 -6.69 11.65 -8.75
C LEU A 18 -5.41 11.89 -9.58
N THR A 19 -4.49 12.70 -9.08
CA THR A 19 -3.20 12.97 -9.74
C THR A 19 -2.37 11.69 -9.87
N GLY A 20 -2.31 10.87 -8.83
CA GLY A 20 -1.61 9.58 -8.85
C GLY A 20 -2.19 8.62 -9.89
N LYS A 21 -3.52 8.53 -9.98
CA LYS A 21 -4.23 7.74 -10.99
C LYS A 21 -3.94 8.24 -12.41
N GLN A 22 -3.93 9.54 -12.63
CA GLN A 22 -3.60 10.12 -13.93
C GLN A 22 -2.15 9.82 -14.35
N LEU A 23 -1.20 9.88 -13.40
CA LEU A 23 0.20 9.53 -13.66
C LEU A 23 0.39 8.03 -13.97
N LEU A 24 -0.38 7.14 -13.32
CA LEU A 24 -0.43 5.72 -13.67
C LEU A 24 -0.85 5.50 -15.11
N LEU A 25 -1.94 6.16 -15.55
CA LEU A 25 -2.44 6.09 -16.93
C LEU A 25 -1.42 6.63 -17.93
N ASN A 26 -0.63 7.63 -17.55
CA ASN A 26 0.45 8.17 -18.36
C ASN A 26 1.74 7.32 -18.35
N GLY A 27 1.76 6.20 -17.60
CA GLY A 27 2.94 5.33 -17.45
C GLY A 27 4.06 5.94 -16.60
N GLN A 28 3.80 7.05 -15.89
CA GLN A 28 4.77 7.73 -15.04
C GLN A 28 4.79 7.11 -13.63
N TYR A 29 5.18 5.84 -13.54
CA TYR A 29 5.09 5.04 -12.31
C TYR A 29 5.93 5.60 -11.14
N GLN A 30 7.07 6.25 -11.41
CA GLN A 30 7.92 6.82 -10.36
C GLN A 30 7.26 8.02 -9.69
N SER A 31 6.73 8.95 -10.50
CA SER A 31 6.00 10.12 -10.02
C SER A 31 4.71 9.72 -9.33
N ALA A 32 3.95 8.79 -9.92
CA ALA A 32 2.72 8.25 -9.34
C ALA A 32 2.97 7.67 -7.94
N ARG A 33 4.04 6.87 -7.77
CA ARG A 33 4.43 6.32 -6.47
C ARG A 33 4.66 7.40 -5.41
N ASN A 34 5.32 8.50 -5.77
CA ASN A 34 5.59 9.59 -4.83
C ASN A 34 4.28 10.27 -4.41
N ILE A 35 3.38 10.53 -5.37
CA ILE A 35 2.05 11.10 -5.10
C ILE A 35 1.22 10.19 -4.17
N PHE A 36 1.18 8.88 -4.45
CA PHE A 36 0.50 7.94 -3.56
C PHE A 36 1.15 7.84 -2.19
N THR A 37 2.46 7.99 -2.09
CA THR A 37 3.15 8.01 -0.79
C THR A 37 2.71 9.22 0.02
N SER A 38 2.65 10.41 -0.59
CA SER A 38 2.12 11.61 0.08
C SER A 38 0.64 11.46 0.44
N ALA A 39 -0.18 10.85 -0.41
CA ALA A 39 -1.58 10.57 -0.07
C ALA A 39 -1.70 9.65 1.17
N LEU A 40 -0.84 8.63 1.27
CA LEU A 40 -0.76 7.73 2.43
C LEU A 40 -0.22 8.41 3.69
N GLU A 41 0.44 9.57 3.61
CA GLU A 41 0.81 10.35 4.80
C GLU A 41 -0.43 10.97 5.47
N PHE A 42 -1.46 11.30 4.68
CA PHE A 42 -2.75 11.77 5.20
C PHE A 42 -3.63 10.61 5.65
N GLN A 43 -3.76 9.60 4.80
CA GLN A 43 -4.58 8.41 5.05
C GLN A 43 -3.75 7.15 4.82
N PRO A 44 -2.99 6.67 5.81
CA PRO A 44 -2.08 5.51 5.67
C PRO A 44 -2.80 4.20 5.39
N GLU A 45 -4.11 4.24 5.56
CA GLU A 45 -5.07 3.15 5.55
C GLU A 45 -6.01 3.27 4.35
N ASP A 46 -5.69 4.11 3.36
CA ASP A 46 -6.50 4.16 2.14
C ASP A 46 -6.14 3.04 1.16
N LYS A 47 -7.12 2.19 0.88
CA LYS A 47 -6.97 1.05 -0.03
C LYS A 47 -6.61 1.46 -1.46
N GLU A 48 -7.17 2.56 -1.96
CA GLU A 48 -6.95 2.99 -3.34
C GLU A 48 -5.50 3.46 -3.53
N CYS A 49 -4.96 4.16 -2.54
CA CYS A 49 -3.56 4.57 -2.53
C CYS A 49 -2.60 3.39 -2.44
N LEU A 50 -2.90 2.39 -1.59
CA LEU A 50 -2.09 1.18 -1.47
C LEU A 50 -2.10 0.37 -2.78
N ILE A 51 -3.27 0.21 -3.41
CA ILE A 51 -3.39 -0.45 -4.71
C ILE A 51 -2.61 0.31 -5.79
N GLY A 52 -2.83 1.63 -5.91
CA GLY A 52 -2.12 2.46 -6.89
C GLY A 52 -0.60 2.43 -6.72
N ARG A 53 -0.11 2.41 -5.47
CA ARG A 53 1.32 2.26 -5.16
C ARG A 53 1.83 0.86 -5.51
N SER A 54 1.05 -0.18 -5.24
CA SER A 54 1.39 -1.56 -5.58
C SER A 54 1.54 -1.74 -7.10
N GLU A 55 0.63 -1.16 -7.90
CA GLU A 55 0.72 -1.16 -9.36
C GLU A 55 1.97 -0.46 -9.85
N CYS A 56 2.31 0.70 -9.25
CA CYS A 56 3.57 1.39 -9.56
C CYS A 56 4.80 0.49 -9.32
N TYR A 57 4.79 -0.30 -8.24
CA TYR A 57 5.88 -1.23 -7.93
C TYR A 57 5.93 -2.42 -8.88
N LEU A 58 4.78 -2.96 -9.30
CA LEU A 58 4.71 -4.02 -10.31
C LEU A 58 5.35 -3.56 -11.62
N SER A 59 4.98 -2.37 -12.09
CA SER A 59 5.54 -1.79 -13.31
C SER A 59 7.03 -1.47 -13.21
N GLN A 60 7.56 -1.29 -11.99
CA GLN A 60 9.00 -1.09 -11.74
C GLN A 60 9.76 -2.40 -11.47
N GLY A 61 9.10 -3.56 -11.50
CA GLY A 61 9.70 -4.86 -11.19
C GLY A 61 9.95 -5.12 -9.70
N GLN A 62 9.44 -4.27 -8.80
CA GLN A 62 9.61 -4.40 -7.34
C GLN A 62 8.50 -5.26 -6.73
N LEU A 63 8.42 -6.52 -7.14
CA LEU A 63 7.34 -7.45 -6.78
C LEU A 63 7.16 -7.61 -5.27
N GLN A 64 8.24 -7.68 -4.48
CA GLN A 64 8.14 -7.85 -3.03
C GLN A 64 7.44 -6.68 -2.33
N LYS A 65 7.67 -5.45 -2.79
CA LYS A 65 7.02 -4.26 -2.22
C LYS A 65 5.56 -4.18 -2.66
N ALA A 66 5.28 -4.51 -3.93
CA ALA A 66 3.93 -4.60 -4.44
C ALA A 66 3.09 -5.61 -3.64
N LEU A 67 3.63 -6.80 -3.37
CA LEU A 67 2.97 -7.82 -2.56
C LEU A 67 2.66 -7.29 -1.16
N LYS A 68 3.63 -6.66 -0.51
CA LYS A 68 3.42 -6.10 0.84
C LYS A 68 2.32 -5.05 0.88
N ASP A 69 2.24 -4.16 -0.12
CA ASP A 69 1.18 -3.16 -0.22
C ASP A 69 -0.20 -3.79 -0.50
N ALA A 70 -0.25 -4.82 -1.34
CA ALA A 70 -1.46 -5.59 -1.60
C ALA A 70 -1.93 -6.38 -0.37
N GLU A 71 -1.02 -6.93 0.42
CA GLU A 71 -1.34 -7.59 1.70
C GLU A 71 -1.90 -6.60 2.72
N LEU A 72 -1.39 -5.37 2.75
CA LEU A 72 -1.90 -4.32 3.62
C LEU A 72 -3.31 -3.88 3.21
N SER A 73 -3.57 -3.71 1.91
CA SER A 73 -4.91 -3.36 1.43
C SER A 73 -5.93 -4.48 1.72
N LEU A 74 -5.52 -5.74 1.56
CA LEU A 74 -6.36 -6.91 1.86
C LEU A 74 -6.63 -7.11 3.35
N LYS A 75 -5.65 -6.82 4.23
CA LYS A 75 -5.84 -6.90 5.70
C LYS A 75 -6.94 -5.97 6.20
N GLN A 76 -7.19 -4.90 5.48
CA GLN A 76 -8.13 -3.86 5.87
C GLN A 76 -9.57 -4.21 5.50
N ASP A 77 -9.76 -4.93 4.40
CA ASP A 77 -10.99 -5.66 4.07
C ASP A 77 -11.07 -6.91 4.96
N LYS A 78 -11.29 -6.69 6.26
CA LYS A 78 -11.39 -7.74 7.28
C LYS A 78 -12.72 -8.51 7.14
N PHE A 79 -12.87 -9.21 6.02
CA PHE A 79 -13.84 -10.29 5.80
C PHE A 79 -13.18 -11.49 5.10
N PHE A 80 -11.88 -11.69 5.31
CA PHE A 80 -11.22 -12.95 4.96
C PHE A 80 -10.30 -13.38 6.10
N PRO A 81 -10.77 -14.19 7.07
CA PRO A 81 -9.86 -15.00 7.84
C PRO A 81 -9.32 -16.09 6.90
N GLU A 82 -8.02 -16.39 7.03
CA GLU A 82 -7.41 -17.62 6.51
C GLU A 82 -6.99 -17.64 5.03
N VAL A 83 -5.96 -16.86 4.70
CA VAL A 83 -4.86 -17.45 3.91
C VAL A 83 -3.57 -17.24 4.68
N THR A 84 -3.30 -18.23 5.50
CA THR A 84 -2.03 -18.51 6.15
C THR A 84 -0.94 -18.53 5.07
N VAL A 85 -0.27 -17.40 4.85
CA VAL A 85 0.98 -17.34 4.06
C VAL A 85 2.09 -17.96 4.92
N ARG A 86 1.95 -19.27 5.18
CA ARG A 86 2.99 -20.15 5.73
C ARG A 86 3.96 -20.49 4.62
N VAL A 87 4.59 -19.47 4.03
CA VAL A 87 5.69 -19.63 3.08
C VAL A 87 6.66 -18.46 3.23
N CYS A 88 7.23 -18.33 4.44
CA CYS A 88 8.68 -18.09 4.61
C CYS A 88 9.06 -18.07 6.11
N SER A 89 8.86 -19.19 6.82
CA SER A 89 9.76 -19.48 7.93
C SER A 89 10.84 -20.39 7.34
N PRO A 90 12.10 -19.96 7.20
CA PRO A 90 13.16 -20.91 7.01
C PRO A 90 13.15 -21.80 8.26
N ALA A 91 12.79 -23.06 8.04
CA ALA A 91 13.08 -24.13 8.96
C ALA A 91 14.59 -24.07 9.27
N GLN A 92 14.92 -23.56 10.45
CA GLN A 92 16.11 -23.97 11.17
C GLN A 92 15.61 -24.55 12.50
N SER A 93 15.24 -25.82 12.41
CA SER A 93 15.51 -26.86 13.41
C SER A 93 15.89 -26.34 14.80
N LEU A 94 14.93 -26.39 15.73
CA LEU A 94 15.24 -26.64 17.14
C LEU A 94 15.61 -28.13 17.29
N SER A 95 16.73 -28.52 16.66
CA SER A 95 17.38 -29.81 16.88
C SER A 95 18.79 -29.57 17.42
N SER A 96 18.84 -29.15 18.67
CA SER A 96 20.02 -29.30 19.52
C SER A 96 19.55 -29.59 20.94
N LEU A 97 18.97 -30.78 21.09
CA LEU A 97 19.23 -31.61 22.26
C LEU A 97 20.76 -31.83 22.34
N TRP A 98 21.34 -31.33 23.44
CA TRP A 98 22.67 -31.59 24.02
C TRP A 98 23.58 -30.36 24.14
N ALA A 99 23.46 -29.67 25.27
CA ALA A 99 24.55 -29.15 26.09
C ALA A 99 24.02 -28.97 27.53
#